data_AF-A0A101UP08-F1
#
_entry.id   AF-A0A101UP08-F1
#
_cell.length_a   1.000
_cell.length_b   1.000
_cell.length_c   1.000
_cell.angle_alpha   90.00
_cell.angle_beta   90.00
_cell.angle_gamma   90.00
#
_symmetry.space_group_name_H-M   'P 1'
#
loop_
_entity.id
_entity.type
_entity.pdbx_description
1 polymer ?
#
loop_
_entity_poly.entity_id
_entity_poly.type
_entity_poly.pdbx_seq_one_letter_code
_entity_poly.pdbx_strand_id
1 'polypeptide(L)' 'MRKPTLDGTVAEPSAIAWCAWHEAYSNTARPVRDSSGARLFACLSCRQAYDLTPIADQP' A
#
# COMPACT_ATOMS: atom_id res chain seq x y z
N MET A 1 14.35 2.88 38.02
CA MET A 1 13.18 2.32 37.31
C MET A 1 13.15 2.91 35.91
N ARG A 2 13.48 2.13 34.88
CA ARG A 2 13.31 2.53 33.46
C ARG A 2 12.13 1.73 32.92
N LYS A 3 11.02 2.39 32.64
CA LYS A 3 9.90 1.79 31.91
C LYS A 3 10.31 1.75 30.42
N PRO A 4 10.25 0.60 29.73
CA PRO A 4 10.23 0.61 28.28
C PRO A 4 8.85 1.13 27.86
N THR A 5 8.78 2.40 27.47
CA THR A 5 7.69 2.87 26.62
C THR A 5 7.98 2.29 25.25
N LEU A 6 7.44 1.10 24.98
CA LEU A 6 7.19 0.73 23.60
C LEU A 6 5.93 1.49 23.23
N ASP A 7 6.16 2.69 22.68
CA ASP A 7 5.20 3.40 21.85
C ASP A 7 4.48 2.36 21.00
N GLY A 8 3.21 2.16 21.32
CA GLY A 8 2.29 1.43 20.46
C GLY A 8 2.15 2.25 19.19
N THR A 9 3.10 2.10 18.27
CA THR A 9 2.80 2.12 16.85
C THR A 9 1.70 1.08 16.70
N VAL A 10 0.45 1.55 16.80
CA VAL A 10 -0.70 0.84 16.28
C VAL A 10 -0.26 0.53 14.88
N ALA A 11 0.10 -0.73 14.64
CA ALA A 11 0.34 -1.22 13.30
C ALA A 11 -1.02 -1.06 12.64
N GLU A 12 -1.25 0.12 12.03
CA GLU A 12 -2.35 0.40 11.14
C GLU A 12 -2.57 -0.89 10.37
N PRO A 13 -3.78 -1.50 10.44
CA PRO A 13 -4.01 -2.84 9.94
C PRO A 13 -3.44 -2.88 8.54
N SER A 14 -2.27 -3.53 8.43
CA SER A 14 -1.45 -3.37 7.25
C SER A 14 -2.08 -4.31 6.25
N ALA A 15 -3.12 -3.81 5.59
CA ALA A 15 -3.95 -4.57 4.68
C ALA A 15 -3.03 -5.19 3.65
N ILE A 16 -2.85 -6.51 3.75
CA ILE A 16 -2.10 -7.27 2.77
C ILE A 16 -3.01 -7.39 1.56
N ALA A 17 -2.62 -6.78 0.45
CA ALA A 17 -3.33 -6.89 -0.81
C ALA A 17 -2.40 -7.44 -1.90
N TRP A 18 -3.01 -8.08 -2.89
CA TRP A 18 -2.32 -8.65 -4.03
C TRP A 18 -1.87 -7.56 -5.00
N CYS A 19 -0.58 -7.46 -5.30
CA CYS A 19 -0.12 -6.52 -6.32
C CYS A 19 -0.25 -7.13 -7.73
N ALA A 20 -0.94 -6.43 -8.63
CA ALA A 20 -1.14 -6.88 -10.01
C ALA A 20 0.10 -6.76 -10.91
N TRP A 21 1.14 -6.03 -10.49
CA TRP A 21 2.35 -5.78 -11.31
C TRP A 21 3.46 -6.80 -11.10
N HIS A 22 3.66 -7.25 -9.86
CA HIS A 22 4.68 -8.25 -9.51
C HIS A 22 4.06 -9.54 -8.95
N GLU A 23 2.74 -9.65 -9.06
CA GLU A 23 1.97 -10.86 -8.78
C GLU A 23 2.31 -11.49 -7.42
N ALA A 24 2.36 -10.66 -6.38
CA ALA A 24 2.58 -11.12 -5.02
C ALA A 24 1.85 -10.24 -3.98
N TYR A 25 1.64 -10.81 -2.80
CA TYR A 25 1.04 -10.12 -1.67
C TYR A 25 2.00 -9.10 -1.07
N SER A 26 1.49 -7.92 -0.72
CA SER A 26 2.25 -6.87 -0.07
C SER A 26 1.39 -6.11 0.94
N ASN A 27 1.95 -5.84 2.11
CA ASN A 27 1.32 -5.03 3.17
C ASN A 27 1.29 -3.52 2.83
N THR A 28 2.10 -3.10 1.85
CA THR A 28 2.14 -1.74 1.28
C THR A 28 1.29 -1.57 0.04
N ALA A 29 0.57 -2.63 -0.38
CA ALA A 29 -0.33 -2.58 -1.52
C ALA A 29 -1.48 -1.61 -1.22
N ARG A 30 -1.72 -0.70 -2.16
CA ARG A 30 -2.80 0.29 -2.10
C ARG A 30 -3.60 0.23 -3.40
N PRO A 31 -4.92 0.49 -3.33
CA PRO A 31 -5.76 0.53 -4.52
C PRO A 31 -5.31 1.68 -5.42
N VAL A 32 -5.10 1.40 -6.70
CA VAL A 32 -4.70 2.32 -7.78
C VAL A 32 -5.66 2.16 -8.96
N ARG A 33 -5.73 3.18 -9.80
CA ARG A 33 -6.47 3.12 -11.06
C ARG A 33 -5.48 3.03 -12.21
N ASP A 34 -5.59 2.02 -13.07
CA ASP A 34 -4.76 1.94 -14.28
C ASP A 34 -5.30 2.85 -15.39
N SER A 35 -4.55 3.00 -16.48
CA SER A 35 -4.93 3.84 -17.64
C SER A 35 -6.25 3.43 -18.30
N SER A 36 -6.65 2.17 -18.17
CA SER A 36 -7.93 1.62 -18.64
C SER A 36 -9.09 1.92 -17.69
N GLY A 37 -8.80 2.45 -16.50
CA GLY A 37 -9.77 2.75 -15.45
C GLY A 37 -10.08 1.58 -14.52
N ALA A 38 -9.41 0.43 -14.64
CA ALA A 38 -9.61 -0.69 -13.74
C ALA A 38 -8.99 -0.41 -12.36
N ARG A 39 -9.66 -0.89 -11.32
CA ARG A 39 -9.20 -0.78 -9.94
C ARG A 39 -8.33 -1.98 -9.62
N LEU A 40 -7.02 -1.73 -9.51
CA LEU A 40 -6.02 -2.74 -9.17
C LEU A 40 -5.33 -2.35 -7.87
N PHE A 41 -4.53 -3.25 -7.32
CA PHE A 41 -3.69 -2.95 -6.16
C PHE A 41 -2.22 -2.94 -6.59
N ALA A 42 -1.49 -1.93 -6.12
CA ALA A 42 -0.07 -1.78 -6.37
C ALA A 42 0.69 -1.56 -5.06
N CYS A 43 1.75 -2.35 -4.84
CA CYS A 43 2.69 -2.14 -3.73
C CYS A 43 3.42 -0.80 -3.89
N LEU A 44 4.05 -0.31 -2.82
CA LEU A 44 4.77 0.97 -2.86
C LEU A 44 5.81 1.01 -3.99
N SER A 45 6.61 -0.04 -4.13
CA SER A 45 7.66 -0.12 -5.16
C SER A 45 7.10 -0.05 -6.58
N CYS A 46 6.00 -0.76 -6.86
CA CYS A 46 5.35 -0.69 -8.17
C CYS A 46 4.68 0.65 -8.41
N ARG A 47 4.07 1.26 -7.39
CA ARG A 47 3.52 2.61 -7.53
C ARG A 47 4.59 3.63 -7.90
N GLN A 48 5.77 3.55 -7.30
CA GLN A 48 6.89 4.43 -7.63
C GLN A 48 7.50 4.13 -9.00
N ALA A 49 7.61 2.86 -9.39
CA ALA A 49 8.18 2.47 -10.68
C ALA A 49 7.29 2.85 -11.87
N TYR A 50 5.98 2.83 -11.69
CA TYR A 50 4.98 3.08 -12.74
C TYR A 50 4.21 4.40 -12.55
N ASP A 51 4.65 5.25 -11.62
CA ASP A 51 4.03 6.54 -11.26
C ASP A 51 2.50 6.42 -10.99
N LEU A 52 2.08 5.35 -10.31
CA LEU A 52 0.68 5.05 -10.08
C LEU A 52 0.16 5.81 -8.87
N THR A 53 -0.82 6.68 -9.10
CA THR A 53 -1.50 7.42 -8.03
C THR A 53 -2.50 6.50 -7.31
N PRO A 54 -2.41 6.36 -5.97
CA PRO A 54 -3.42 5.66 -5.17
C PRO A 54 -4.79 6.30 -5.34
N ILE A 55 -5.85 5.50 -5.41
CA ILE A 55 -7.23 6.00 -5.46
C ILE A 55 -7.56 6.83 -4.21
N ALA A 56 -6.97 6.48 -3.06
CA ALA A 56 -7.15 7.24 -1.82
C ALA A 56 -6.54 8.66 -1.86
N ASP A 57 -5.66 8.94 -2.83
CA ASP A 57 -5.02 10.24 -3.04
C ASP A 57 -5.70 11.07 -4.15
N GLN A 58 -6.69 10.49 -4.84
CA GLN A 58 -7.47 11.19 -5.87
C GLN A 58 -8.62 11.99 -5.19
N PRO A 59 -8.84 13.26 -5.57
CA PRO A 59 -9.89 14.12 -5.00
C PRO A 59 -11.32 13.68 -5.38
#